data_AF-A0A356NJH3-F1
#
_entry.id   AF-A0A356NJH3-F1
#
_cell.length_a   1.000
_cell.length_b   1.000
_cell.length_c   1.000
_cell.angle_alpha   90.00
_cell.angle_beta   90.00
_cell.angle_gamma   90.00
#
_symmetry.space_group_name_H-M   'P 1'
#
loop_
_entity.id
_entity.type
_entity.pdbx_description
1 polymer ?
#
loop_
_entity_poly.entity_id
_entity_poly.type
_entity_poly.pdbx_seq_one_letter_code
_entity_poly.pdbx_strand_id
1 'polypeptide(L)'
;MKAEKVKKTEGHWSSADVVDLEYFLMHASSSENRGELAQQARYWFQQHVSGHSGEEHAEFPDPKVLKVWLKHQKKQHKGDTPLPGESWQWLIGMLFWLLLFAGLLAGAGVTASLLDYDGAQPVNVAMFLCLLVGVQLIWSFVSFIVIA
;
A
#
# COMPACT_ATOMS: atom_id res chain seq x y z
N MET A 1 32.26 -8.13 17.29
CA MET A 1 30.98 -7.67 16.70
C MET A 1 30.55 -8.67 15.66
N LYS A 2 29.49 -9.46 15.92
CA LYS A 2 28.98 -10.45 14.96
C LYS A 2 28.25 -9.71 13.85
N ALA A 3 28.72 -9.88 12.61
CA ALA A 3 27.97 -9.52 11.42
C ALA A 3 26.69 -10.38 11.40
N GLU A 4 25.59 -9.80 11.85
CA GLU A 4 24.25 -10.37 11.68
C GLU A 4 24.00 -10.45 10.18
N LYS A 5 24.11 -11.67 9.63
CA LYS A 5 23.84 -11.94 8.22
C LYS A 5 22.46 -11.38 7.89
N VAL A 6 22.41 -10.33 7.10
CA VAL A 6 21.19 -9.76 6.53
C VAL A 6 20.49 -10.89 5.80
N LYS A 7 19.49 -11.46 6.45
CA LYS A 7 18.66 -12.54 5.91
C LYS A 7 18.10 -12.02 4.60
N LYS A 8 18.41 -12.72 3.50
CA LYS A 8 17.87 -12.51 2.15
C LYS A 8 16.35 -12.66 2.19
N THR A 9 15.65 -11.64 2.67
CA THR A 9 14.20 -11.50 2.50
C THR A 9 14.01 -10.49 1.38
N GLU A 10 13.77 -11.08 0.24
CA GLU A 10 13.47 -10.57 -1.09
C GLU A 10 12.87 -9.16 -1.14
N GLY A 11 13.27 -8.42 -2.18
CA GLY A 11 13.00 -6.99 -2.41
C GLY A 11 11.55 -6.63 -2.69
N HIS A 12 10.57 -7.37 -2.16
CA HIS A 12 9.16 -7.04 -2.31
C HIS A 12 8.79 -5.95 -1.31
N TRP A 13 8.49 -4.75 -1.81
CA TRP A 13 7.98 -3.64 -1.01
C TRP A 13 6.49 -3.86 -0.75
N SER A 14 6.08 -3.76 0.52
CA SER A 14 4.65 -3.71 0.84
C SER A 14 4.18 -2.26 0.83
N SER A 15 2.89 -2.03 0.53
CA SER A 15 2.27 -0.71 0.68
C SER A 15 2.44 -0.15 2.09
N ALA A 16 2.43 -1.01 3.11
CA ALA A 16 2.72 -0.65 4.50
C ALA A 16 4.14 -0.08 4.70
N ASP A 17 5.14 -0.66 4.03
CA ASP A 17 6.53 -0.17 4.12
C ASP A 17 6.69 1.20 3.47
N VAL A 18 5.89 1.51 2.44
CA VAL A 18 5.87 2.84 1.80
C VAL A 18 5.24 3.88 2.74
N VAL A 19 4.11 3.54 3.37
CA VAL A 19 3.45 4.42 4.34
C VAL A 19 4.37 4.69 5.55
N ASP A 20 5.05 3.67 6.05
CA ASP A 20 6.02 3.84 7.13
C ASP A 20 7.22 4.69 6.70
N LEU A 21 7.71 4.52 5.47
CA LEU A 21 8.80 5.33 4.94
C LEU A 21 8.40 6.81 4.87
N GLU A 22 7.22 7.11 4.33
CA GLU A 22 6.70 8.47 4.25
C GLU A 22 6.54 9.09 5.64
N TYR A 23 6.01 8.33 6.60
CA TYR A 23 5.91 8.76 7.99
C TYR A 23 7.26 9.18 8.57
N PHE A 24 8.31 8.37 8.41
CA PHE A 24 9.64 8.71 8.92
C PHE A 24 10.27 9.90 8.20
N LEU A 25 10.07 10.04 6.89
CA LEU A 25 10.57 11.18 6.12
C LEU A 25 9.86 12.48 6.53
N MET A 26 8.55 12.42 6.73
CA MET A 26 7.75 13.56 7.16
C MET A 26 8.10 13.95 8.60
N HIS A 27 8.28 12.97 9.49
CA HIS A 27 8.68 13.21 10.87
C HIS A 27 10.09 13.84 10.96
N ALA A 28 11.05 13.34 10.19
CA ALA A 28 12.40 13.92 10.15
C ALA A 28 12.41 15.35 9.58
N SER A 29 11.56 15.64 8.58
CA SER A 29 11.49 16.97 7.96
C SER A 29 10.75 18.01 8.82
N SER A 30 9.76 17.58 9.60
CA SER A 30 8.99 18.44 10.51
C SER A 30 9.64 18.63 11.88
N SER A 31 10.72 17.92 12.19
CA SER A 31 11.41 18.03 13.47
C SER A 31 12.30 19.28 13.55
N GLU A 32 12.37 19.90 14.74
CA GLU A 32 13.22 21.06 15.01
C GLU A 32 14.72 20.71 14.84
N ASN A 33 15.08 19.45 15.10
CA ASN A 33 16.43 18.89 14.93
C ASN A 33 16.69 18.28 13.54
N ARG A 34 16.02 18.78 12.50
CA ARG A 34 16.16 18.29 11.11
C ARG A 34 17.63 18.15 10.67
N GLY A 35 18.48 19.12 11.04
CA GLY A 35 19.90 19.12 10.69
C GLY A 35 20.67 17.93 11.27
N GLU A 36 20.45 17.62 12.55
CA GLU A 36 21.11 16.51 13.24
C GLU A 36 20.61 15.16 12.72
N LEU A 37 19.30 15.00 12.53
CA LEU A 37 18.71 13.77 11.99
C LEU A 37 19.17 13.50 10.56
N ALA A 38 19.28 14.54 9.73
CA ALA A 38 19.82 14.42 8.38
C ALA A 38 21.31 14.02 8.39
N GLN A 39 22.10 14.57 9.30
CA GLN A 39 23.51 14.18 9.46
C GLN A 39 23.65 12.73 9.94
N GLN A 40 22.86 12.30 10.90
CA GLN A 40 22.86 10.91 11.39
C GLN A 40 22.43 9.93 10.29
N ALA A 41 21.37 10.25 9.54
CA ALA A 41 20.93 9.44 8.41
C ALA A 41 22.00 9.37 7.31
N ARG A 42 22.67 10.50 7.01
CA ARG A 42 23.77 10.55 6.04
C ARG A 42 24.98 9.73 6.50
N TYR A 43 25.37 9.82 7.76
CA TYR A 43 26.45 9.03 8.33
C TYR A 43 26.15 7.53 8.25
N TRP A 44 24.92 7.14 8.62
CA TRP A 44 24.46 5.75 8.51
C TRP A 44 24.48 5.25 7.06
N PHE A 45 23.98 6.08 6.11
CA PHE A 45 23.96 5.76 4.69
C PHE A 45 25.38 5.60 4.14
N GLN A 46 26.28 6.52 4.45
CA GLN A 46 27.68 6.41 4.06
C GLN A 46 28.32 5.13 4.62
N GLN A 47 28.10 4.80 5.89
CA GLN A 47 28.65 3.58 6.49
C GLN A 47 28.14 2.29 5.83
N HIS A 48 26.87 2.25 5.41
CA HIS A 48 26.25 1.04 4.86
C HIS A 48 26.34 0.93 3.32
N VAL A 49 26.49 2.04 2.61
CA VAL A 49 26.54 2.09 1.14
C VAL A 49 27.97 2.14 0.61
N SER A 50 28.96 2.61 1.39
CA SER A 50 30.36 2.73 0.93
C SER A 50 31.00 1.42 0.47
N GLY A 51 30.43 0.26 0.84
CA GLY A 51 30.87 -1.06 0.35
C GLY A 51 30.36 -1.47 -1.04
N HIS A 52 29.43 -0.72 -1.65
CA HIS A 52 28.86 -0.98 -2.97
C HIS A 52 29.28 0.07 -4.03
N SER A 53 30.21 0.97 -3.67
CA SER A 53 30.68 2.12 -4.46
C SER A 53 31.61 1.77 -5.64
N GLY A 54 31.48 0.56 -6.21
CA GLY A 54 32.25 0.12 -7.37
C GLY A 54 31.53 0.37 -8.70
N GLU A 55 30.24 0.68 -8.68
CA GLU A 55 29.45 0.89 -9.89
C GLU A 55 29.06 2.36 -9.97
N GLU A 56 29.83 3.11 -10.77
CA GLU A 56 29.46 4.44 -11.23
C GLU A 56 28.06 4.35 -11.88
N HIS A 57 27.14 5.19 -11.41
CA HIS A 57 25.75 5.37 -11.88
C HIS A 57 24.70 4.52 -11.17
N ALA A 58 24.29 5.00 -9.99
CA ALA A 58 22.93 4.77 -9.52
C ALA A 58 22.31 6.12 -9.18
N GLU A 59 21.63 6.72 -10.16
CA GLU A 59 20.84 7.96 -10.03
C GLU A 59 19.72 7.83 -8.96
N PHE A 60 19.46 6.60 -8.51
CA PHE A 60 18.55 6.28 -7.41
C PHE A 60 19.20 5.30 -6.44
N PRO A 61 19.09 5.50 -5.10
CA PRO A 61 19.54 4.51 -4.13
C PRO A 61 18.84 3.18 -4.38
N ASP A 62 19.57 2.06 -4.38
CA ASP A 62 18.98 0.73 -4.52
C ASP A 62 17.81 0.60 -3.52
N PRO A 63 16.58 0.25 -3.94
CA PRO A 63 15.42 0.08 -3.06
C PRO A 63 15.70 -0.88 -1.89
N LYS A 64 16.70 -1.76 -1.99
CA LYS A 64 17.15 -2.59 -0.87
C LYS A 64 17.77 -1.77 0.26
N VAL A 65 18.55 -0.73 -0.05
CA VAL A 65 19.21 0.14 0.94
C VAL A 65 18.16 0.92 1.74
N LEU A 66 17.16 1.48 1.05
CA LEU A 66 16.02 2.16 1.67
C LEU A 66 15.24 1.22 2.60
N LYS A 67 15.01 -0.03 2.19
CA LYS A 67 14.33 -1.03 3.03
C LYS A 67 15.15 -1.41 4.27
N VAL A 68 16.47 -1.51 4.15
CA VAL A 68 17.36 -1.78 5.30
C VAL A 68 17.39 -0.58 6.26
N TRP A 69 17.41 0.65 5.74
CA TRP A 69 17.29 1.86 6.54
C TRP A 69 15.94 1.92 7.27
N LEU A 70 14.84 1.63 6.59
CA LEU A 70 13.51 1.59 7.18
C LEU A 70 13.44 0.57 8.34
N LYS A 71 13.99 -0.63 8.15
CA LYS A 71 14.09 -1.64 9.22
C LYS A 71 14.90 -1.15 10.41
N HIS A 72 15.97 -0.40 10.17
CA HIS A 72 16.78 0.19 11.23
C HIS A 72 15.98 1.26 12.01
N GLN A 73 15.25 2.14 11.30
CA GLN A 73 14.37 3.13 11.94
C GLN A 73 13.24 2.48 12.74
N LYS A 74 12.58 1.46 12.19
CA LYS A 74 11.57 0.65 12.91
C LYS A 74 12.13 0.05 14.21
N LYS A 75 13.40 -0.41 14.22
CA LYS A 75 14.07 -0.94 15.42
C LYS A 75 14.45 0.13 16.44
N GLN A 76 14.79 1.34 15.99
CA GLN A 76 15.10 2.46 16.89
C GLN A 76 13.84 3.11 17.47
N HIS A 77 12.71 3.00 16.75
CA HIS A 77 11.41 3.49 17.20
C HIS A 77 10.85 2.59 18.31
N LYS A 78 11.29 2.81 19.55
CA LYS A 78 10.74 2.23 20.79
C LYS A 78 9.59 3.06 21.38
N GLY A 79 8.87 3.80 20.54
CA GLY A 79 7.69 4.55 20.98
C GLY A 79 6.49 3.63 21.14
N ASP A 80 5.67 3.86 22.18
CA ASP A 80 4.36 3.22 22.38
C ASP A 80 3.34 3.52 21.26
N THR A 81 3.68 4.42 20.33
CA THR A 81 2.81 4.79 19.21
C THR A 81 2.90 3.75 18.09
N PRO A 82 1.78 3.11 17.71
CA PRO A 82 1.76 2.13 16.62
C PRO A 82 2.15 2.78 15.29
N LEU A 83 2.93 2.07 14.48
CA LEU A 83 3.35 2.56 13.17
C LEU A 83 2.14 2.62 12.21
N PRO A 84 2.03 3.67 11.38
CA PRO A 84 0.89 3.86 10.50
C PRO A 84 0.77 2.75 9.45
N GLY A 85 1.88 2.13 9.03
CA GLY A 85 1.86 1.01 8.07
C GLY A 85 1.14 -0.23 8.59
N GLU A 86 1.15 -0.49 9.89
CA GLU A 86 0.39 -1.60 10.48
C GLU A 86 -1.11 -1.29 10.51
N SER A 87 -1.47 -0.05 10.88
CA SER A 87 -2.85 0.42 10.83
C SER A 87 -3.42 0.44 9.40
N TRP A 88 -2.57 0.71 8.41
CA TRP A 88 -2.92 0.72 7.00
C TRP A 88 -3.32 -0.66 6.47
N GLN A 89 -2.58 -1.70 6.84
CA GLN A 89 -2.94 -3.07 6.45
C GLN A 89 -4.28 -3.49 7.05
N TRP A 90 -4.53 -3.12 8.30
CA TRP A 90 -5.80 -3.40 8.96
C TRP A 90 -6.98 -2.66 8.30
N LEU A 91 -6.80 -1.38 7.95
CA LEU A 91 -7.81 -0.58 7.25
C LEU A 91 -8.14 -1.15 5.87
N ILE A 92 -7.12 -1.55 5.08
CA ILE A 92 -7.34 -2.16 3.76
C ILE A 92 -8.06 -3.50 3.90
N GLY A 93 -7.67 -4.33 4.88
CA GLY A 93 -8.34 -5.60 5.15
C GLY A 93 -9.83 -5.39 5.50
N MET A 94 -10.12 -4.43 6.36
CA MET A 94 -11.50 -4.08 6.73
C MET A 94 -12.30 -3.55 5.53
N LEU A 95 -11.69 -2.67 4.73
CA LEU A 95 -12.30 -2.13 3.52
C LEU A 95 -12.62 -3.24 2.51
N PHE A 96 -11.72 -4.21 2.34
CA PHE A 96 -11.93 -5.36 1.45
C PHE A 96 -13.15 -6.19 1.89
N TRP A 97 -13.25 -6.52 3.17
CA TRP A 97 -14.40 -7.24 3.71
C TRP A 97 -15.70 -6.45 3.55
N LEU A 98 -15.68 -5.15 3.81
CA LEU A 98 -16.83 -4.28 3.64
C LEU A 98 -17.28 -4.24 2.18
N LEU A 99 -16.35 -4.11 1.23
CA LEU A 99 -16.64 -4.10 -0.19
C LEU A 99 -17.20 -5.44 -0.66
N LEU A 100 -16.67 -6.56 -0.14
CA LEU A 100 -17.14 -7.91 -0.43
C LEU A 100 -18.59 -8.09 0.03
N PHE A 101 -18.91 -7.74 1.28
CA PHE A 101 -20.27 -7.83 1.80
C PHE A 101 -21.23 -6.88 1.08
N ALA A 102 -20.80 -5.64 0.81
CA ALA A 102 -21.61 -4.67 0.08
C ALA A 102 -21.93 -5.15 -1.35
N GLY A 103 -20.93 -5.69 -2.05
CA GLY A 103 -21.12 -6.27 -3.39
C GLY A 103 -22.04 -7.49 -3.36
N LEU A 104 -21.90 -8.36 -2.37
CA LEU A 104 -22.75 -9.55 -2.23
C LEU A 104 -24.20 -9.19 -1.90
N LEU A 105 -24.43 -8.23 -1.01
CA LEU A 105 -25.77 -7.71 -0.70
C LEU A 105 -26.40 -7.00 -1.89
N ALA A 106 -25.63 -6.17 -2.60
CA ALA A 106 -26.10 -5.50 -3.81
C ALA A 106 -26.49 -6.51 -4.90
N GLY A 107 -25.63 -7.50 -5.15
CA GLY A 107 -25.92 -8.59 -6.08
C GLY A 107 -27.16 -9.39 -5.68
N ALA A 108 -27.25 -9.79 -4.40
CA ALA A 108 -28.41 -10.51 -3.87
C ALA A 108 -29.70 -9.70 -3.98
N GLY A 109 -29.66 -8.39 -3.74
CA GLY A 109 -30.82 -7.50 -3.91
C GLY A 109 -31.29 -7.43 -5.36
N VAL A 110 -30.36 -7.30 -6.32
CA VAL A 110 -30.68 -7.33 -7.75
C VAL A 110 -31.28 -8.67 -8.16
N THR A 111 -30.70 -9.79 -7.70
CA THR A 111 -31.22 -11.14 -7.97
C THR A 111 -32.59 -11.38 -7.32
N ALA A 112 -32.81 -10.94 -6.08
CA ALA A 112 -34.10 -11.03 -5.41
C ALA A 112 -35.18 -10.24 -6.15
N SER A 113 -34.86 -9.02 -6.61
CA SER A 113 -35.77 -8.22 -7.44
C SER A 113 -36.10 -8.87 -8.78
N LEU A 114 -35.21 -9.70 -9.33
CA LEU A 114 -35.47 -10.49 -10.54
C LEU A 114 -36.35 -11.71 -10.26
N LEU A 115 -36.15 -12.38 -9.12
CA LEU A 115 -36.92 -13.58 -8.75
C LEU A 115 -38.34 -13.26 -8.27
N ASP A 116 -38.52 -12.13 -7.59
CA ASP A 116 -39.83 -11.64 -7.10
C ASP A 116 -40.69 -11.02 -8.21
N TYR A 117 -40.20 -11.07 -9.46
CA TYR A 117 -40.90 -10.49 -10.58
C TYR A 117 -42.12 -11.33 -10.99
N ASP A 118 -43.32 -10.90 -10.59
CA ASP A 118 -44.61 -11.56 -10.86
C ASP A 118 -45.28 -11.11 -12.17
N GLY A 119 -44.55 -10.46 -13.09
CA GLY A 119 -45.07 -10.09 -14.42
C GLY A 119 -46.09 -8.93 -14.47
N ALA A 120 -46.53 -8.41 -13.31
CA ALA A 120 -47.56 -7.37 -13.22
C ALA A 120 -47.07 -5.94 -13.56
N GLN A 121 -45.76 -5.68 -13.55
CA GLN A 121 -45.18 -4.36 -13.90
C GLN A 121 -44.11 -4.51 -14.98
N PRO A 122 -44.12 -3.74 -16.09
CA PRO A 122 -43.08 -3.88 -17.11
C PRO A 122 -41.68 -3.61 -16.53
N VAL A 123 -40.84 -4.64 -16.48
CA VAL A 123 -39.47 -4.51 -16.00
C VAL A 123 -38.63 -3.73 -17.01
N ASN A 124 -37.92 -2.72 -16.52
CA ASN A 124 -36.96 -1.99 -17.31
C ASN A 124 -35.70 -2.85 -17.54
N VAL A 125 -35.71 -3.62 -18.63
CA VAL A 125 -34.58 -4.47 -19.05
C VAL A 125 -33.30 -3.66 -19.24
N ALA A 126 -33.40 -2.41 -19.68
CA ALA A 126 -32.24 -1.53 -19.84
C ALA A 126 -31.57 -1.21 -18.50
N MET A 127 -32.33 -1.14 -17.40
CA MET A 127 -31.78 -0.93 -16.06
C MET A 127 -30.97 -2.15 -15.61
N PHE A 128 -31.46 -3.36 -15.83
CA PHE A 128 -30.71 -4.59 -15.54
C PHE A 128 -29.47 -4.75 -16.42
N LEU A 129 -29.57 -4.42 -17.71
CA LEU A 129 -28.44 -4.46 -18.63
C LEU A 129 -27.37 -3.42 -18.23
N CYS A 130 -27.78 -2.22 -17.81
CA CYS A 130 -26.88 -1.20 -17.29
C CYS A 130 -26.20 -1.64 -15.98
N LEU A 131 -26.93 -2.28 -15.06
CA LEU A 131 -26.36 -2.76 -13.79
C LEU A 131 -25.42 -3.95 -13.98
N LEU A 132 -25.80 -4.95 -14.77
CA LEU A 132 -25.03 -6.18 -14.93
C LEU A 132 -23.87 -6.03 -15.90
N VAL A 133 -24.08 -5.33 -17.01
CA VAL A 133 -23.07 -5.18 -18.07
C VAL A 133 -22.35 -3.84 -17.95
N GLY A 134 -23.08 -2.75 -17.71
CA GLY A 134 -22.50 -1.41 -17.61
C GLY A 134 -21.51 -1.28 -16.46
N VAL A 135 -21.84 -1.80 -15.26
CA VAL A 135 -20.91 -1.81 -14.13
C VAL A 135 -19.64 -2.61 -14.47
N GLN A 136 -19.78 -3.78 -15.10
CA GLN A 136 -18.65 -4.62 -15.49
C GLN A 136 -17.74 -3.92 -16.53
N LEU A 137 -18.34 -3.21 -17.49
CA LEU A 137 -17.61 -2.43 -18.50
C LEU A 137 -16.85 -1.26 -17.88
N ILE A 138 -17.46 -0.53 -16.94
CA ILE A 138 -16.79 0.55 -16.22
C ILE A 138 -15.57 0.00 -15.46
N TRP A 139 -15.75 -1.09 -14.71
CA TRP A 139 -14.65 -1.73 -13.99
C TRP A 139 -13.53 -2.21 -14.92
N SER A 140 -13.89 -2.82 -16.06
CA SER A 140 -12.92 -3.24 -17.07
C SER A 140 -12.16 -2.05 -17.67
N PHE A 141 -12.84 -0.93 -17.92
CA PHE A 141 -12.22 0.26 -18.48
C PHE A 141 -11.28 0.94 -17.48
N VAL A 142 -11.69 1.06 -16.21
CA VAL A 142 -10.82 1.57 -15.14
C VAL A 142 -9.59 0.68 -14.97
N SER A 143 -9.77 -0.65 -14.94
CA SER A 143 -8.64 -1.57 -14.84
C SER A 143 -7.68 -1.44 -16.02
N PHE A 144 -8.20 -1.20 -17.23
CA PHE A 144 -7.37 -0.97 -18.40
C PHE A 144 -6.55 0.31 -18.26
N ILE A 145 -7.15 1.42 -17.81
CA ILE A 145 -6.44 2.69 -17.56
C ILE A 145 -5.33 2.54 -16.52
N VAL A 146 -5.57 1.75 -15.46
CA VAL A 146 -4.58 1.58 -14.39
C VAL A 146 -3.39 0.73 -14.82
N ILE A 147 -3.59 -0.19 -15.76
CA ILE A 147 -2.55 -1.11 -16.26
C ILE A 147 -1.76 -0.51 -17.44
N ALA A 148 -2.41 0.31 -18.26
CA ALA A 148 -1.81 0.98 -19.43
C ALA A 148 -0.88 2.12 -19.03
#